data_AF-A0AA88SFV2-F1
#
_entry.id   AF-A0AA88SFV2-F1
#
_cell.length_a   1.000
_cell.length_b   1.000
_cell.length_c   1.000
_cell.angle_alpha   90.00
_cell.angle_beta   90.00
_cell.angle_gamma   90.00
#
_symmetry.space_group_name_H-M   'P 1'
#
loop_
_entity.id
_entity.type
_entity.pdbx_description
1 polymer ?
#
loop_
_entity_poly.entity_id
_entity_poly.type
_entity_poly.pdbx_seq_one_letter_code
_entity_poly.pdbx_strand_id
1 'polypeptide(L)'
;MALMTFMFQLCFKTYFILILRSLLVGAAPEQGSLYMWIDARQARTLLGFEEDILIVSEGKMAPFTHDFRKAQQRMPAIPVHIHHVNFTWQVTDEQEDYFYEFQSLRSFDKDIMDDPIVNVPLLGSVPHKTSVVQVGFPCRGEQDGVAAFEVTILVMDRGGNIILRTPHNAIFFKTCQKAKCPGGCRNGGYCSERHVCECQDGFYGTHCEKALCSPRCLNGGLCMSPGVCICPPGYYGVSCEKANCSTTCLNGGTCFHPGKCICSAGFEGVHCEISKCRQQCRNGGKCIGKNKCKCAKGYHGDLCSKAVCEPSCGAHGTCVEPNRCQCQEGWHGRHCNKRFRGGLSILQRQTNPRPKSQTTSGKETKESTGTNRPSESNYAV
;
A
#
# COMPACT_ATOMS: atom_id res chain seq x y z
N MET A 1 88.28 20.57 66.59
CA MET A 1 87.38 19.61 65.89
C MET A 1 86.17 19.23 66.76
N ALA A 2 85.39 20.21 67.24
CA ALA A 2 84.15 19.95 67.99
C ALA A 2 82.92 20.71 67.43
N LEU A 3 83.12 21.67 66.51
CA LEU A 3 82.02 22.41 65.87
C LEU A 3 81.52 21.81 64.55
N MET A 4 82.31 20.96 63.87
CA MET A 4 81.86 20.32 62.62
C MET A 4 80.97 19.09 62.87
N THR A 5 81.05 18.45 64.03
CA THR A 5 80.24 17.27 64.38
C THR A 5 78.84 17.63 64.88
N PHE A 6 78.64 18.85 65.42
CA PHE A 6 77.35 19.30 65.92
C PHE A 6 76.42 19.81 64.80
N MET A 7 76.96 20.45 63.78
CA MET A 7 76.19 20.95 62.62
C MET A 7 75.67 19.82 61.70
N PHE A 8 76.37 18.68 61.63
CA PHE A 8 75.93 17.54 60.82
C PHE A 8 74.77 16.76 61.48
N GLN A 9 74.71 16.72 62.81
CA GLN A 9 73.64 16.05 63.57
C GLN A 9 72.34 16.88 63.63
N LEU A 10 72.41 18.21 63.65
CA LEU A 10 71.20 19.04 63.56
C LEU A 10 70.58 18.98 62.16
N CYS A 11 71.38 19.03 61.09
CA CYS A 11 70.87 19.05 59.72
C CYS A 11 70.11 17.76 59.37
N PHE A 12 70.62 16.58 59.79
CA PHE A 12 69.95 15.29 59.56
C PHE A 12 68.63 15.13 60.34
N LYS A 13 68.55 15.65 61.58
CA LYS A 13 67.31 15.62 62.38
C LYS A 13 66.24 16.56 61.83
N THR A 14 66.59 17.74 61.33
CA THR A 14 65.63 18.63 60.65
C THR A 14 65.20 18.11 59.28
N TYR A 15 66.10 17.47 58.53
CA TYR A 15 65.75 16.87 57.23
C TYR A 15 64.81 15.66 57.39
N PHE A 16 65.02 14.84 58.42
CA PHE A 16 64.14 13.70 58.72
C PHE A 16 62.76 14.13 59.25
N ILE A 17 62.67 15.23 60.02
CA ILE A 17 61.40 15.79 60.50
C ILE A 17 60.63 16.52 59.38
N LEU A 18 61.34 17.17 58.44
CA LEU A 18 60.72 17.77 57.25
C LEU A 18 60.24 16.70 56.27
N ILE A 19 60.98 15.60 56.09
CA ILE A 19 60.54 14.47 55.26
C ILE A 19 59.35 13.73 55.90
N LEU A 20 59.33 13.54 57.23
CA LEU A 20 58.17 12.95 57.91
C LEU A 20 56.94 13.88 57.92
N ARG A 21 57.12 15.21 57.88
CA ARG A 21 56.00 16.16 57.70
C ARG A 21 55.47 16.21 56.27
N SER A 22 56.32 16.00 55.26
CA SER A 22 55.88 15.85 53.86
C SER A 22 55.27 14.48 53.53
N LEU A 23 55.38 13.49 54.43
CA LEU A 23 54.74 12.18 54.29
C LEU A 23 53.38 12.08 55.00
N LEU A 24 52.90 13.15 55.66
CA LEU A 24 51.63 13.11 56.40
C LEU A 24 50.62 14.21 56.05
N VAL A 25 50.90 15.12 55.12
CA VAL A 25 49.87 16.03 54.58
C VAL A 25 50.13 16.24 53.11
N GLY A 26 49.60 15.32 52.31
CA GLY A 26 49.61 15.36 50.86
C GLY A 26 48.36 14.69 50.30
N ALA A 27 47.21 14.87 50.96
CA ALA A 27 45.95 14.79 50.24
C ALA A 27 45.96 16.00 49.30
N ALA A 28 46.38 15.77 48.05
CA ALA A 28 45.98 16.66 46.96
C ALA A 28 44.47 16.91 47.12
N PRO A 29 43.98 18.14 46.96
CA PRO A 29 42.55 18.38 47.05
C PRO A 29 41.87 17.41 46.08
N GLU A 30 40.91 16.61 46.56
CA GLU A 30 40.11 15.73 45.71
C GLU A 30 39.47 16.61 44.62
N GLN A 31 40.10 16.63 43.45
CA GLN A 31 39.59 17.27 42.25
C GLN A 31 38.60 16.27 41.68
N GLY A 32 37.31 16.59 41.74
CA GLY A 32 36.29 15.70 41.21
C GLY A 32 36.57 15.40 39.73
N SER A 33 36.17 14.22 39.26
CA SER A 33 36.48 13.81 37.88
C SER A 33 35.30 13.97 36.91
N LEU A 34 34.16 14.47 37.38
CA LEU A 34 32.94 14.63 36.61
C LEU A 34 32.91 15.98 35.87
N TYR A 35 32.61 15.93 34.57
CA TYR A 35 32.45 17.11 33.72
C TYR A 35 31.14 17.03 32.93
N MET A 36 30.48 18.18 32.76
CA MET A 36 29.30 18.35 31.91
C MET A 36 29.31 19.74 31.26
N TRP A 37 29.10 19.81 29.95
CA TRP A 37 29.14 21.07 29.19
C TRP A 37 28.24 21.03 27.95
N ILE A 38 28.02 22.20 27.37
CA ILE A 38 27.47 22.34 26.01
C ILE A 38 28.63 22.66 25.09
N ASP A 39 28.80 21.91 24.00
CA ASP A 39 29.90 22.13 23.06
C ASP A 39 29.76 23.45 22.29
N ALA A 40 30.88 23.99 21.82
CA ALA A 40 30.94 25.26 21.10
C ALA A 40 29.98 25.38 19.91
N ARG A 41 29.72 24.28 19.18
CA ARG A 41 28.80 24.31 18.03
C ARG A 41 27.34 24.40 18.48
N GLN A 42 26.98 23.65 19.52
CA GLN A 42 25.66 23.74 20.13
C GLN A 42 25.44 25.12 20.78
N ALA A 43 26.45 25.67 21.45
CA ALA A 43 26.43 27.02 22.02
C ALA A 43 26.24 28.10 20.96
N ARG A 44 26.91 27.97 19.79
CA ARG A 44 26.73 28.89 18.67
C ARG A 44 25.30 28.93 18.18
N THR A 45 24.65 27.76 18.11
CA THR A 45 23.26 27.64 17.68
C THR A 45 22.29 28.19 18.73
N LEU A 46 22.56 27.94 20.01
CA LEU A 46 21.68 28.30 21.12
C LEU A 46 21.77 29.77 21.52
N LEU A 47 22.98 30.33 21.58
CA LEU A 47 23.27 31.63 22.18
C LEU A 47 24.06 32.57 21.25
N GLY A 48 24.50 32.11 20.07
CA GLY A 48 25.17 32.93 19.07
C GLY A 48 26.69 33.09 19.25
N PHE A 49 27.31 32.43 20.24
CA PHE A 49 28.76 32.43 20.45
C PHE A 49 29.32 31.00 20.39
N GLU A 50 30.54 30.85 19.85
CA GLU A 50 31.15 29.54 19.58
C GLU A 50 32.24 29.21 20.61
N GLU A 51 31.80 28.94 21.85
CA GLU A 51 32.66 28.53 22.96
C GLU A 51 31.97 27.44 23.79
N ASP A 52 32.75 26.54 24.39
CA ASP A 52 32.22 25.51 25.29
C ASP A 52 31.64 26.15 26.57
N ILE A 53 30.42 25.77 26.93
CA ILE A 53 29.76 26.24 28.15
C ILE A 53 29.86 25.15 29.21
N LEU A 54 30.85 25.29 30.09
CA LEU A 54 31.04 24.39 31.23
C LEU A 54 29.92 24.58 32.25
N ILE A 55 29.15 23.53 32.52
CA ILE A 55 28.07 23.52 33.54
C ILE A 55 28.55 22.85 34.81
N VAL A 56 29.28 21.75 34.67
CA VAL A 56 29.94 21.02 35.75
C VAL A 56 31.41 20.87 35.38
N SER A 57 32.28 21.29 36.30
CA SER A 57 33.73 21.15 36.19
C SER A 57 34.26 20.60 37.50
N GLU A 58 35.02 19.51 37.41
CA GLU A 58 35.60 18.83 38.58
C GLU A 58 34.56 18.45 39.65
N GLY A 59 33.41 17.93 39.22
CA GLY A 59 32.30 17.56 40.11
C GLY A 59 31.58 18.74 40.78
N LYS A 60 31.85 19.98 40.37
CA LYS A 60 31.23 21.19 40.93
C LYS A 60 30.46 21.96 39.86
N MET A 61 29.32 22.51 40.26
CA MET A 61 28.52 23.39 39.40
C MET A 61 29.29 24.69 39.09
N ALA A 62 29.18 25.17 37.85
CA ALA A 62 29.85 26.40 37.43
C ALA A 62 29.33 27.63 38.19
N PRO A 63 30.16 28.67 38.47
CA PRO A 63 29.78 29.79 39.34
C PRO A 63 28.51 30.54 38.93
N PHE A 64 28.22 30.64 37.62
CA PHE A 64 27.01 31.31 37.13
C PHE A 64 25.71 30.60 37.54
N THR A 65 25.79 29.31 37.91
CA THR A 65 24.64 28.50 38.33
C THR A 65 24.34 28.61 39.83
N HIS A 66 25.25 29.17 40.64
CA HIS A 66 25.05 29.31 42.09
C HIS A 66 23.84 30.19 42.43
N ASP A 67 23.67 31.30 41.70
CA ASP A 67 22.43 32.10 41.73
C ASP A 67 21.56 31.73 40.52
N PHE A 68 20.99 30.53 40.59
CA PHE A 68 20.22 29.97 39.49
C PHE A 68 19.02 30.86 39.10
N ARG A 69 18.40 31.57 40.06
CA ARG A 69 17.28 32.48 39.76
C ARG A 69 17.71 33.64 38.88
N LYS A 70 18.87 34.24 39.18
CA LYS A 70 19.44 35.31 38.36
C LYS A 70 19.94 34.78 37.01
N ALA A 71 20.48 33.56 36.96
CA ALA A 71 20.87 32.91 35.72
C ALA A 71 19.65 32.64 34.82
N GLN A 72 18.56 32.12 35.39
CA GLN A 72 17.31 31.81 34.70
C GLN A 72 16.66 33.06 34.11
N GLN A 73 16.71 34.21 34.79
CA GLN A 73 16.23 35.49 34.24
C GLN A 73 17.00 35.95 33.00
N ARG A 74 18.24 35.47 32.81
CA ARG A 74 19.07 35.78 31.65
C ARG A 74 18.98 34.72 30.55
N MET A 75 18.38 33.56 30.82
CA MET A 75 18.20 32.49 29.84
C MET A 75 16.94 32.80 29.01
N PRO A 76 17.08 33.11 27.71
CA PRO A 76 15.92 33.27 26.85
C PRO A 76 15.21 31.92 26.65
N ALA A 77 13.95 31.97 26.24
CA ALA A 77 13.26 30.77 25.80
C ALA A 77 13.97 30.14 24.60
N ILE A 78 14.07 28.82 24.57
CA ILE A 78 14.68 28.06 23.47
C ILE A 78 13.91 28.40 22.18
N PRO A 79 14.58 28.88 21.11
CA PRO A 79 13.94 29.30 19.88
C PRO A 79 13.17 28.18 19.16
N VAL A 80 12.26 28.55 18.26
CA VAL A 80 11.44 27.61 17.47
C VAL A 80 12.26 26.59 16.68
N HIS A 81 13.38 27.02 16.09
CA HIS A 81 14.22 26.20 15.21
C HIS A 81 15.13 25.20 15.95
N ILE A 82 15.21 25.28 17.29
CA ILE A 82 16.01 24.38 18.11
C ILE A 82 15.09 23.32 18.71
N HIS A 83 15.10 22.12 18.13
CA HIS A 83 14.26 21.00 18.60
C HIS A 83 14.93 20.15 19.69
N HIS A 84 16.24 20.30 19.88
CA HIS A 84 17.00 19.62 20.92
C HIS A 84 18.24 20.42 21.30
N VAL A 85 18.75 20.17 22.51
CA VAL A 85 20.04 20.68 22.97
C VAL A 85 20.90 19.48 23.37
N ASN A 86 22.13 19.47 22.84
CA ASN A 86 23.14 18.48 23.20
C ASN A 86 23.94 18.94 24.42
N PHE A 87 24.05 18.05 25.39
CA PHE A 87 24.93 18.15 26.54
C PHE A 87 25.99 17.07 26.41
N THR A 88 27.24 17.42 26.65
CA THR A 88 28.35 16.47 26.67
C THR A 88 28.78 16.25 28.11
N TRP A 89 29.01 15.00 28.48
CA TRP A 89 29.47 14.63 29.81
C TRP A 89 30.54 13.55 29.78
N GLN A 90 31.33 13.48 30.83
CA GLN A 90 32.31 12.41 31.03
C GLN A 90 32.77 12.33 32.49
N VAL A 91 33.35 11.18 32.84
CA VAL A 91 34.14 10.98 34.06
C VAL A 91 35.59 10.75 33.65
N THR A 92 36.50 11.67 34.03
CA THR A 92 37.89 11.61 33.58
C THR A 92 38.75 10.62 34.36
N ASP A 93 38.37 10.29 35.59
CA ASP A 93 39.07 9.30 36.40
C ASP A 93 38.42 7.93 36.19
N GLU A 94 39.18 6.98 35.64
CA GLU A 94 38.72 5.60 35.42
C GLU A 94 38.45 4.84 36.73
N GLN A 95 38.93 5.35 37.87
CA GLN A 95 38.72 4.75 39.18
C GLN A 95 37.46 5.24 39.89
N GLU A 96 36.75 6.24 39.38
CA GLU A 96 35.51 6.78 39.96
C GLU A 96 34.29 6.47 39.12
N ASP A 97 33.19 6.00 39.73
CA ASP A 97 31.90 5.87 39.02
C ASP A 97 30.90 6.87 39.58
N TYR A 98 30.16 7.50 38.66
CA TYR A 98 29.02 8.33 38.98
C TYR A 98 27.76 7.77 38.34
N PHE A 99 26.64 7.90 39.03
CA PHE A 99 25.32 7.43 38.59
C PHE A 99 24.40 8.63 38.41
N TYR A 100 23.57 8.65 37.38
CA TYR A 100 22.62 9.74 37.14
C TYR A 100 21.19 9.21 37.16
N GLU A 101 20.26 10.07 37.58
CA GLU A 101 18.82 9.80 37.55
C GLU A 101 18.04 11.04 37.08
N PHE A 102 17.23 10.90 36.04
CA PHE A 102 16.24 11.88 35.62
C PHE A 102 14.97 11.70 36.45
N GLN A 103 14.81 12.52 37.49
CA GLN A 103 13.66 12.47 38.39
C GLN A 103 12.38 13.02 37.76
N SER A 104 12.50 14.04 36.90
CA SER A 104 11.35 14.66 36.24
C SER A 104 11.75 15.18 34.86
N LEU A 105 10.96 14.80 33.86
CA LEU A 105 10.96 15.36 32.52
C LEU A 105 9.51 15.73 32.24
N ARG A 106 9.17 17.00 32.45
CA ARG A 106 7.76 17.40 32.47
C ARG A 106 7.54 18.74 31.79
N SER A 107 6.56 18.78 30.89
CA SER A 107 5.97 20.01 30.38
C SER A 107 4.83 20.46 31.29
N PHE A 108 4.78 21.76 31.59
CA PHE A 108 3.66 22.39 32.28
C PHE A 108 2.56 22.84 31.31
N ASP A 109 2.89 22.99 30.03
CA ASP A 109 2.00 23.46 28.96
C ASP A 109 1.82 22.36 27.89
N LYS A 110 1.12 21.27 28.25
CA LYS A 110 0.92 20.09 27.39
C LYS A 110 0.12 20.34 26.11
N ASP A 111 -0.58 21.46 26.03
CA ASP A 111 -1.27 21.89 24.80
C ASP A 111 -0.30 22.50 23.78
N ILE A 112 0.88 22.93 24.22
CA ILE A 112 1.91 23.57 23.37
C ILE A 112 3.05 22.59 23.09
N MET A 113 3.53 21.88 24.12
CA MET A 113 4.68 20.98 24.05
C MET A 113 4.46 19.75 24.92
N ASP A 114 4.74 18.57 24.38
CA ASP A 114 4.77 17.32 25.15
C ASP A 114 5.95 17.31 26.14
N ASP A 115 6.01 16.29 27.00
CA ASP A 115 7.08 16.17 27.99
C ASP A 115 8.46 16.07 27.30
N PRO A 116 9.51 16.75 27.80
CA PRO A 116 10.86 16.65 27.26
C PRO A 116 11.36 15.21 27.21
N ILE A 117 12.18 14.90 26.22
CA ILE A 117 12.73 13.54 26.03
C ILE A 117 14.26 13.53 26.09
N VAL A 118 14.84 12.39 26.45
CA VAL A 118 16.29 12.17 26.45
C VAL A 118 16.64 10.93 25.63
N ASN A 119 17.82 10.91 25.02
CA ASN A 119 18.31 9.79 24.22
C ASN A 119 19.06 8.71 25.05
N VAL A 120 19.04 8.83 26.38
CA VAL A 120 19.67 7.91 27.33
C VAL A 120 18.61 7.34 28.29
N PRO A 121 18.86 6.19 28.96
CA PRO A 121 17.97 5.69 30.02
C PRO A 121 17.73 6.73 31.12
N LEU A 122 16.61 6.65 31.84
CA LEU A 122 16.32 7.60 32.93
C LEU A 122 17.23 7.40 34.16
N LEU A 123 17.83 6.23 34.31
CA LEU A 123 18.78 5.87 35.36
C LEU A 123 19.96 5.13 34.71
N GLY A 124 21.19 5.50 35.05
CA GLY A 124 22.38 4.85 34.51
C GLY A 124 23.69 5.34 35.13
N SER A 125 24.82 4.90 34.57
CA SER A 125 26.15 5.40 34.92
C SER A 125 26.62 6.48 33.93
N VAL A 126 27.33 7.49 34.44
CA VAL A 126 27.98 8.50 33.60
C VAL A 126 29.20 7.84 32.94
N PRO A 127 29.35 7.94 31.61
CA PRO A 127 30.43 7.25 30.91
C PRO A 127 31.79 7.90 31.14
N HIS A 128 32.86 7.08 31.21
CA HIS A 128 34.23 7.61 31.22
C HIS A 128 34.63 8.23 29.88
N LYS A 129 34.09 7.69 28.78
CA LYS A 129 34.28 8.27 27.46
C LYS A 129 33.31 9.43 27.26
N THR A 130 33.83 10.54 26.73
CA THR A 130 33.05 11.68 26.27
C THR A 130 31.85 11.24 25.44
N SER A 131 30.65 11.54 25.95
CA SER A 131 29.39 11.10 25.36
C SER A 131 28.37 12.23 25.36
N VAL A 132 27.47 12.22 24.39
CA VAL A 132 26.45 13.25 24.19
C VAL A 132 25.09 12.75 24.67
N VAL A 133 24.45 13.54 25.52
CA VAL A 133 23.05 13.44 25.91
C VAL A 133 22.27 14.50 25.16
N GLN A 134 21.27 14.09 24.41
CA GLN A 134 20.38 14.96 23.67
C GLN A 134 19.08 15.11 24.44
N VAL A 135 18.75 16.35 24.82
CA VAL A 135 17.44 16.69 25.40
C VAL A 135 16.56 17.24 24.28
N GLY A 136 15.47 16.56 23.95
CA GLY A 136 14.52 16.94 22.91
C GLY A 136 13.31 17.68 23.47
N PHE A 137 12.79 18.64 22.69
CA PHE A 137 11.65 19.49 23.03
C PHE A 137 10.51 19.27 22.03
N PRO A 138 9.64 18.26 22.24
CA PRO A 138 8.57 17.90 21.31
C PRO A 138 7.41 18.88 21.37
N CYS A 139 7.49 19.96 20.60
CA CYS A 139 6.40 20.90 20.40
C CYS A 139 5.29 20.24 19.54
N ARG A 140 4.02 20.43 19.89
CA ARG A 140 2.88 19.76 19.21
C ARG A 140 2.57 20.35 17.83
N GLY A 141 2.98 21.58 17.57
CA GLY A 141 2.75 22.28 16.30
C GLY A 141 1.29 22.73 16.06
N GLU A 142 0.40 22.58 17.04
CA GLU A 142 -1.03 22.93 16.92
C GLU A 142 -1.30 24.43 17.10
N GLN A 143 -0.53 25.10 17.97
CA GLN A 143 -0.67 26.51 18.34
C GLN A 143 0.69 27.18 18.52
N ASP A 144 0.73 28.51 18.33
CA ASP A 144 1.90 29.33 18.67
C ASP A 144 1.94 29.56 20.18
N GLY A 145 3.12 29.48 20.80
CA GLY A 145 3.22 29.74 22.24
C GLY A 145 4.61 29.49 22.82
N VAL A 146 4.73 29.74 24.12
CA VAL A 146 5.93 29.41 24.90
C VAL A 146 5.52 28.41 25.97
N ALA A 147 6.11 27.21 25.94
CA ALA A 147 5.89 26.17 26.92
C ALA A 147 6.93 26.24 28.03
N ALA A 148 6.50 26.20 29.28
CA ALA A 148 7.32 26.00 30.45
C ALA A 148 7.52 24.50 30.70
N PHE A 149 8.74 24.11 31.08
CA PHE A 149 9.07 22.72 31.39
C PHE A 149 10.16 22.62 32.45
N GLU A 150 10.28 21.46 33.06
CA GLU A 150 11.36 21.12 33.98
C GLU A 150 12.13 19.88 33.52
N VAL A 151 13.43 19.89 33.79
CA VAL A 151 14.35 18.75 33.62
C VAL A 151 15.12 18.62 34.93
N THR A 152 14.66 17.70 35.79
CA THR A 152 15.30 17.44 37.08
C THR A 152 16.19 16.22 36.95
N ILE A 153 17.50 16.43 37.01
CA ILE A 153 18.52 15.38 37.06
C ILE A 153 19.26 15.46 38.39
N LEU A 154 19.61 14.31 38.95
CA LEU A 154 20.58 14.19 40.02
C LEU A 154 21.73 13.29 39.58
N VAL A 155 22.90 13.51 40.19
CA VAL A 155 24.07 12.65 40.04
C VAL A 155 24.50 12.20 41.42
N MET A 156 24.80 10.92 41.55
CA MET A 156 25.19 10.23 42.77
C MET A 156 26.59 9.66 42.64
N ASP A 157 27.31 9.58 43.76
CA ASP A 157 28.54 8.81 43.87
C ASP A 157 28.27 7.29 43.98
N ARG A 158 29.33 6.48 44.09
CA ARG A 158 29.22 5.03 44.35
C ARG A 158 28.52 4.66 45.66
N GLY A 159 28.49 5.57 46.64
CA GLY A 159 27.79 5.38 47.90
C GLY A 159 26.29 5.70 47.84
N GLY A 160 25.80 6.23 46.72
CA GLY A 160 24.42 6.69 46.57
C GLY A 160 24.17 8.08 47.14
N ASN A 161 25.21 8.83 47.51
CA ASN A 161 25.07 10.21 47.96
C ASN A 161 24.89 11.13 46.75
N ILE A 162 23.91 12.03 46.82
CA ILE A 162 23.66 13.00 45.76
C ILE A 162 24.76 14.07 45.79
N ILE A 163 25.59 14.14 44.75
CA ILE A 163 26.67 15.12 44.60
C ILE A 163 26.25 16.34 43.80
N LEU A 164 25.37 16.16 42.81
CA LEU A 164 24.86 17.22 41.95
C LEU A 164 23.37 17.03 41.76
N ARG A 165 22.65 18.14 41.65
CA ARG A 165 21.23 18.16 41.37
C ARG A 165 20.89 19.41 40.58
N THR A 166 19.94 19.30 39.66
CA THR A 166 19.27 20.48 39.13
C THR A 166 18.75 21.35 40.30
N PRO A 167 18.98 22.67 40.29
CA PRO A 167 18.42 23.57 41.29
C PRO A 167 16.90 23.39 41.44
N HIS A 168 16.42 23.48 42.68
CA HIS A 168 15.01 23.34 42.97
C HIS A 168 14.15 24.34 42.19
N ASN A 169 13.03 23.87 41.63
CA ASN A 169 12.08 24.65 40.84
C ASN A 169 12.72 25.31 39.61
N ALA A 170 13.74 24.68 39.02
CA ALA A 170 14.29 25.11 37.74
C ALA A 170 13.24 24.94 36.64
N ILE A 171 12.80 26.07 36.08
CA ILE A 171 11.84 26.12 34.98
C ILE A 171 12.54 26.69 33.76
N PHE A 172 12.46 25.95 32.66
CA PHE A 172 12.97 26.35 31.37
C PHE A 172 11.80 26.65 30.43
N PHE A 173 12.06 27.40 29.37
CA PHE A 173 11.04 27.84 28.43
C PHE A 173 11.43 27.44 27.01
N LYS A 174 10.48 26.93 26.22
CA LYS A 174 10.62 26.61 24.81
C LYS A 174 9.57 27.36 24.00
N THR A 175 10.00 28.06 22.96
CA THR A 175 9.08 28.68 22.00
C THR A 175 8.67 27.64 20.96
N CYS A 176 7.38 27.40 20.81
CA CYS A 176 6.78 26.53 19.81
C CYS A 176 5.99 27.38 18.80
N GLN A 177 5.99 26.97 17.54
CA GLN A 177 5.24 27.63 16.49
C GLN A 177 4.22 26.66 15.91
N LYS A 178 3.04 27.17 15.56
CA LYS A 178 2.08 26.43 14.77
C LYS A 178 2.73 26.03 13.45
N ALA A 179 2.85 24.73 13.22
CA ALA A 179 3.49 24.20 12.05
C ALA A 179 2.67 24.55 10.80
N LYS A 180 3.35 25.12 9.79
CA LYS A 180 2.75 25.44 8.49
C LYS A 180 3.36 24.55 7.43
N CYS A 181 2.54 23.72 6.81
CA CYS A 181 2.96 22.84 5.72
C CYS A 181 2.74 23.56 4.39
N PRO A 182 3.72 23.55 3.46
CA PRO A 182 3.51 24.05 2.10
C PRO A 182 2.29 23.36 1.47
N GLY A 183 1.33 24.11 0.93
CA GLY A 183 0.10 23.54 0.34
C GLY A 183 -0.97 23.06 1.34
N GLY A 184 -0.67 23.02 2.64
CA GLY A 184 -1.59 22.61 3.71
C GLY A 184 -1.84 21.09 3.76
N CYS A 185 -2.55 20.65 4.80
CA CYS A 185 -2.96 19.26 4.99
C CYS A 185 -4.49 19.15 4.82
N ARG A 186 -4.96 18.16 4.04
CA ARG A 186 -6.37 17.93 3.74
C ARG A 186 -6.95 16.82 4.61
N ASN A 187 -8.26 16.62 4.54
CA ASN A 187 -8.98 15.50 5.16
C ASN A 187 -8.70 15.32 6.67
N GLY A 188 -8.56 16.43 7.39
CA GLY A 188 -8.30 16.42 8.84
C GLY A 188 -6.87 16.04 9.24
N GLY A 189 -5.93 15.95 8.29
CA GLY A 189 -4.51 15.83 8.61
C GLY A 189 -3.96 17.10 9.26
N TYR A 190 -2.97 16.95 10.13
CA TYR A 190 -2.30 18.07 10.79
C TYR A 190 -0.85 18.20 10.30
N CYS A 191 -0.30 19.41 10.39
CA CYS A 191 1.08 19.65 10.02
C CYS A 191 2.00 19.38 11.21
N SER A 192 2.96 18.48 11.05
CA SER A 192 4.00 18.28 12.05
C SER A 192 5.03 19.41 12.03
N GLU A 193 5.81 19.56 13.10
CA GLU A 193 6.93 20.50 13.16
C GLU A 193 7.95 20.34 12.02
N ARG A 194 8.05 19.14 11.46
CA ARG A 194 8.95 18.83 10.34
C ARG A 194 8.40 19.31 8.99
N HIS A 195 7.31 20.07 8.99
CA HIS A 195 6.59 20.54 7.81
C HIS A 195 6.08 19.38 6.92
N VAL A 196 5.75 18.24 7.54
CA VAL A 196 5.17 17.07 6.88
C VAL A 196 3.76 16.85 7.42
N CYS A 197 2.79 16.61 6.53
CA CYS A 197 1.42 16.30 6.94
C CYS A 197 1.33 14.91 7.55
N GLU A 198 0.79 14.84 8.77
CA GLU A 198 0.40 13.59 9.41
C GLU A 198 -1.07 13.33 9.12
N CYS A 199 -1.33 12.25 8.39
CA CYS A 199 -2.64 11.95 7.85
C CYS A 199 -3.48 11.13 8.82
N GLN A 200 -4.78 11.42 8.84
CA GLN A 200 -5.76 10.61 9.55
C GLN A 200 -5.88 9.21 8.95
N ASP A 201 -6.42 8.29 9.75
CA ASP A 201 -6.62 6.90 9.36
C ASP A 201 -7.36 6.79 8.01
N GLY A 202 -6.76 6.02 7.10
CA GLY A 202 -7.29 5.81 5.75
C GLY A 202 -6.98 6.94 4.75
N PHE A 203 -6.14 7.92 5.10
CA PHE A 203 -5.63 8.92 4.14
C PHE A 203 -4.10 8.87 4.03
N TYR A 204 -3.57 9.27 2.88
CA TYR A 204 -2.14 9.33 2.60
C TYR A 204 -1.84 10.35 1.49
N GLY A 205 -0.56 10.53 1.17
CA GLY A 205 -0.08 11.55 0.23
C GLY A 205 0.63 12.70 0.96
N THR A 206 1.21 13.62 0.21
CA THR A 206 2.01 14.72 0.79
C THR A 206 1.13 15.73 1.53
N HIS A 207 -0.15 15.82 1.15
CA HIS A 207 -1.14 16.71 1.74
C HIS A 207 -2.36 15.94 2.25
N CYS A 208 -2.23 14.63 2.49
CA CYS A 208 -3.34 13.74 2.88
C CYS A 208 -4.53 13.76 1.91
N GLU A 209 -4.24 13.99 0.63
CA GLU A 209 -5.25 14.16 -0.42
C GLU A 209 -5.78 12.84 -0.98
N LYS A 210 -5.07 11.71 -0.75
CA LYS A 210 -5.43 10.40 -1.27
C LYS A 210 -6.09 9.58 -0.17
N ALA A 211 -7.21 8.94 -0.49
CA ALA A 211 -7.88 8.02 0.42
C ALA A 211 -7.51 6.57 0.11
N LEU A 212 -7.47 5.74 1.15
CA LEU A 212 -7.31 4.30 1.09
C LEU A 212 -8.68 3.64 1.27
N CYS A 213 -9.16 2.96 0.23
CA CYS A 213 -10.40 2.19 0.29
C CYS A 213 -10.09 0.71 0.55
N SER A 214 -10.65 0.18 1.63
CA SER A 214 -10.70 -1.26 1.90
C SER A 214 -12.16 -1.66 2.13
N PRO A 215 -12.79 -2.44 1.23
CA PRO A 215 -12.23 -3.02 0.01
C PRO A 215 -11.87 -1.99 -1.06
N ARG A 216 -10.90 -2.32 -1.92
CA ARG A 216 -10.48 -1.46 -3.04
C ARG A 216 -11.62 -1.25 -4.04
N CYS A 217 -11.72 -0.07 -4.64
CA CYS A 217 -12.66 0.19 -5.72
C CYS A 217 -12.28 -0.62 -6.97
N LEU A 218 -13.23 -1.35 -7.54
CA LEU A 218 -13.08 -2.20 -8.72
C LEU A 218 -13.63 -1.49 -9.97
N ASN A 219 -13.40 -2.10 -11.14
CA ASN A 219 -13.94 -1.66 -12.43
C ASN A 219 -13.65 -0.19 -12.79
N GLY A 220 -12.57 0.39 -12.24
CA GLY A 220 -12.17 1.79 -12.46
C GLY A 220 -12.83 2.80 -11.50
N GLY A 221 -13.45 2.34 -10.41
CA GLY A 221 -13.98 3.23 -9.38
C GLY A 221 -12.90 4.05 -8.68
N LEU A 222 -13.25 5.27 -8.27
CA LEU A 222 -12.37 6.20 -7.57
C LEU A 222 -12.65 6.16 -6.05
N CYS A 223 -11.59 6.07 -5.25
CA CYS A 223 -11.72 6.15 -3.80
C CYS A 223 -11.81 7.63 -3.37
N MET A 224 -12.97 8.03 -2.84
CA MET A 224 -13.20 9.42 -2.41
C MET A 224 -12.85 9.62 -0.93
N SER A 225 -13.21 8.66 -0.10
CA SER A 225 -12.91 8.63 1.33
C SER A 225 -12.76 7.18 1.78
N PRO A 226 -12.23 6.91 3.00
CA PRO A 226 -12.06 5.55 3.49
C PRO A 226 -13.35 4.73 3.35
N GLY A 227 -13.27 3.65 2.56
CA GLY A 227 -14.39 2.74 2.29
C GLY A 227 -15.48 3.25 1.34
N VAL A 228 -15.35 4.44 0.76
CA VAL A 228 -16.36 5.03 -0.15
C VAL A 228 -15.81 5.16 -1.57
N CYS A 229 -16.37 4.33 -2.46
CA CYS A 229 -16.03 4.32 -3.87
C CYS A 229 -17.07 5.09 -4.70
N ILE A 230 -16.60 5.95 -5.60
CA ILE A 230 -17.40 6.50 -6.69
C ILE A 230 -17.30 5.53 -7.85
N CYS A 231 -18.44 4.93 -8.21
CA CYS A 231 -18.49 3.94 -9.27
C CYS A 231 -18.67 4.57 -10.66
N PRO A 232 -17.98 4.03 -11.68
CA PRO A 232 -18.19 4.47 -13.05
C PRO A 232 -19.60 4.10 -13.52
N PRO A 233 -20.13 4.78 -14.56
CA PRO A 233 -21.45 4.50 -15.09
C PRO A 233 -21.66 3.02 -15.39
N GLY A 234 -22.80 2.48 -14.95
CA GLY A 234 -23.11 1.05 -15.09
C GLY A 234 -22.53 0.15 -14.01
N TYR A 235 -21.80 0.67 -13.02
CA TYR A 235 -21.34 -0.10 -11.86
C TYR A 235 -21.93 0.44 -10.55
N TYR A 236 -22.09 -0.44 -9.57
CA TYR A 236 -22.59 -0.12 -8.24
C TYR A 236 -22.09 -1.14 -7.20
N GLY A 237 -22.43 -0.90 -5.94
CA GLY A 237 -21.90 -1.66 -4.80
C GLY A 237 -20.83 -0.88 -4.04
N VAL A 238 -20.39 -1.42 -2.90
CA VAL A 238 -19.46 -0.72 -1.99
C VAL A 238 -18.09 -0.56 -2.61
N SER A 239 -17.67 -1.52 -3.45
CA SER A 239 -16.41 -1.51 -4.18
C SER A 239 -16.62 -1.47 -5.70
N CYS A 240 -17.79 -1.04 -6.18
CA CYS A 240 -18.13 -1.03 -7.60
C CYS A 240 -18.04 -2.41 -8.26
N GLU A 241 -18.29 -3.45 -7.48
CA GLU A 241 -18.16 -4.85 -7.86
C GLU A 241 -19.33 -5.35 -8.71
N LYS A 242 -20.50 -4.71 -8.62
CA LYS A 242 -21.71 -5.11 -9.33
C LYS A 242 -21.87 -4.29 -10.60
N ALA A 243 -22.20 -4.95 -11.70
CA ALA A 243 -22.58 -4.30 -12.95
C ALA A 243 -24.10 -4.15 -13.02
N ASN A 244 -24.57 -2.94 -13.34
CA ASN A 244 -25.95 -2.69 -13.70
C ASN A 244 -26.19 -3.20 -15.13
N CYS A 245 -26.87 -4.34 -15.20
CA CYS A 245 -27.30 -4.94 -16.45
C CYS A 245 -28.71 -4.44 -16.76
N SER A 246 -28.79 -3.18 -17.21
CA SER A 246 -30.06 -2.57 -17.63
C SER A 246 -30.74 -3.36 -18.75
N THR A 247 -29.97 -4.06 -19.58
CA THR A 247 -30.46 -5.06 -20.54
C THR A 247 -30.28 -6.47 -19.99
N THR A 248 -31.41 -7.17 -19.81
CA THR A 248 -31.45 -8.58 -19.40
C THR A 248 -30.83 -9.46 -20.47
N CYS A 249 -29.80 -10.23 -20.12
CA CYS A 249 -29.31 -11.31 -20.97
C CYS A 249 -30.42 -12.37 -21.11
N LEU A 250 -30.90 -12.59 -22.33
CA LEU A 250 -31.97 -13.53 -22.62
C LEU A 250 -31.45 -14.97 -22.66
N ASN A 251 -32.36 -15.93 -22.67
CA ASN A 251 -32.07 -17.35 -22.89
C ASN A 251 -30.97 -17.94 -21.96
N GLY A 252 -30.92 -17.45 -20.72
CA GLY A 252 -29.95 -17.92 -19.71
C GLY A 252 -28.52 -17.43 -19.96
N GLY A 253 -28.34 -16.28 -20.61
CA GLY A 253 -27.04 -15.61 -20.68
C GLY A 253 -26.61 -14.97 -19.36
N THR A 254 -25.31 -14.91 -19.12
CA THR A 254 -24.72 -14.29 -17.91
C THR A 254 -24.16 -12.92 -18.24
N CYS A 255 -24.63 -11.89 -17.53
CA CYS A 255 -24.09 -10.55 -17.65
C CYS A 255 -22.75 -10.45 -16.90
N PHE A 256 -21.72 -9.90 -17.55
CA PHE A 256 -20.39 -9.70 -16.95
C PHE A 256 -19.89 -8.25 -17.03
N HIS A 257 -20.57 -7.41 -17.79
CA HIS A 257 -20.28 -5.99 -17.97
C HIS A 257 -21.59 -5.28 -18.35
N PRO A 258 -21.75 -3.98 -18.07
CA PRO A 258 -22.92 -3.23 -18.52
C PRO A 258 -23.12 -3.40 -20.04
N GLY A 259 -24.29 -3.90 -20.42
CA GLY A 259 -24.65 -4.15 -21.82
C GLY A 259 -23.97 -5.34 -22.50
N LYS A 260 -23.15 -6.15 -21.80
CA LYS A 260 -22.45 -7.31 -22.38
C LYS A 260 -22.84 -8.62 -21.71
N CYS A 261 -23.25 -9.58 -22.54
CA CYS A 261 -23.71 -10.90 -22.13
C CYS A 261 -22.78 -12.01 -22.63
N ILE A 262 -22.55 -13.02 -21.79
CA ILE A 262 -22.01 -14.32 -22.19
C ILE A 262 -23.20 -15.21 -22.50
N CYS A 263 -23.32 -15.63 -23.75
CA CYS A 263 -24.46 -16.43 -24.20
C CYS A 263 -24.27 -17.92 -23.93
N SER A 264 -25.34 -18.55 -23.46
CA SER A 264 -25.43 -20.00 -23.34
C SER A 264 -25.33 -20.69 -24.71
N ALA A 265 -24.86 -21.93 -24.73
CA ALA A 265 -24.59 -22.65 -25.97
C ALA A 265 -25.84 -22.78 -26.87
N GLY A 266 -25.72 -22.34 -28.13
CA GLY A 266 -26.83 -22.30 -29.07
C GLY A 266 -27.55 -20.95 -29.15
N PHE A 267 -27.02 -19.92 -28.49
CA PHE A 267 -27.48 -18.54 -28.62
C PHE A 267 -26.31 -17.60 -28.94
N GLU A 268 -26.59 -16.53 -29.67
CA GLU A 268 -25.67 -15.44 -30.03
C GLU A 268 -26.43 -14.10 -30.07
N GLY A 269 -25.74 -13.00 -30.37
CA GLY A 269 -26.30 -11.65 -30.28
C GLY A 269 -25.86 -10.92 -29.01
N VAL A 270 -26.16 -9.61 -28.94
CA VAL A 270 -25.69 -8.73 -27.84
C VAL A 270 -26.37 -9.08 -26.52
N HIS A 271 -27.61 -9.58 -26.60
CA HIS A 271 -28.44 -9.98 -25.47
C HIS A 271 -28.79 -11.48 -25.51
N CYS A 272 -28.08 -12.28 -26.31
CA CYS A 272 -28.34 -13.70 -26.49
C CYS A 272 -29.72 -14.01 -27.08
N GLU A 273 -30.23 -13.09 -27.91
CA GLU A 273 -31.54 -13.13 -28.54
C GLU A 273 -31.58 -14.04 -29.78
N ILE A 274 -30.44 -14.31 -30.41
CA ILE A 274 -30.36 -15.04 -31.67
C ILE A 274 -30.13 -16.53 -31.37
N SER A 275 -31.03 -17.40 -31.80
CA SER A 275 -30.85 -18.85 -31.69
C SER A 275 -29.98 -19.40 -32.82
N LYS A 276 -28.90 -20.10 -32.47
CA LYS A 276 -27.94 -20.71 -33.41
C LYS A 276 -27.99 -22.24 -33.35
N CYS A 277 -28.33 -22.85 -34.48
CA CYS A 277 -28.28 -24.30 -34.65
C CYS A 277 -26.98 -24.67 -35.39
N ARG A 278 -26.26 -25.70 -34.94
CA ARG A 278 -25.05 -26.18 -35.67
C ARG A 278 -25.44 -26.77 -37.03
N GLN A 279 -26.60 -27.42 -37.10
CA GLN A 279 -27.20 -27.92 -38.33
C GLN A 279 -28.43 -27.09 -38.65
N GLN A 280 -28.53 -26.61 -39.88
CA GLN A 280 -29.66 -25.78 -40.31
C GLN A 280 -30.95 -26.58 -40.32
N CYS A 281 -32.02 -25.99 -39.79
CA CYS A 281 -33.36 -26.54 -39.87
C CYS A 281 -33.80 -26.61 -41.34
N ARG A 282 -34.24 -27.77 -41.80
CA ARG A 282 -34.69 -27.98 -43.19
C ARG A 282 -36.17 -27.62 -43.33
N ASN A 283 -36.65 -27.56 -44.58
CA ASN A 283 -38.07 -27.44 -44.93
C ASN A 283 -38.79 -26.28 -44.22
N GLY A 284 -38.14 -25.12 -44.11
CA GLY A 284 -38.71 -23.91 -43.49
C GLY A 284 -38.78 -23.94 -41.96
N GLY A 285 -38.10 -24.89 -41.30
CA GLY A 285 -38.00 -24.91 -39.84
C GLY A 285 -37.22 -23.72 -39.27
N LYS A 286 -37.60 -23.25 -38.08
CA LYS A 286 -36.91 -22.15 -37.37
C LYS A 286 -36.10 -22.71 -36.21
N CYS A 287 -34.84 -22.26 -36.08
CA CYS A 287 -34.01 -22.62 -34.95
C CYS A 287 -34.54 -21.94 -33.67
N ILE A 288 -34.68 -22.71 -32.60
CA ILE A 288 -35.19 -22.22 -31.30
C ILE A 288 -34.27 -22.58 -30.13
N GLY A 289 -33.02 -22.98 -30.41
CA GLY A 289 -32.01 -23.31 -29.41
C GLY A 289 -31.00 -24.34 -29.94
N LYS A 290 -30.16 -24.88 -29.04
CA LYS A 290 -29.08 -25.84 -29.38
C LYS A 290 -29.60 -27.07 -30.14
N ASN A 291 -29.47 -27.05 -31.47
CA ASN A 291 -29.93 -28.11 -32.38
C ASN A 291 -31.41 -28.48 -32.24
N LYS A 292 -32.26 -27.53 -31.83
CA LYS A 292 -33.70 -27.72 -31.75
C LYS A 292 -34.38 -26.86 -32.81
N CYS A 293 -35.10 -27.51 -33.72
CA CYS A 293 -35.86 -26.86 -34.76
C CYS A 293 -37.36 -26.90 -34.46
N LYS A 294 -38.02 -25.75 -34.58
CA LYS A 294 -39.48 -25.66 -34.68
C LYS A 294 -39.86 -25.88 -36.14
N CYS A 295 -40.49 -27.02 -36.42
CA CYS A 295 -40.84 -27.40 -37.79
C CYS A 295 -42.06 -26.66 -38.33
N ALA A 296 -42.04 -26.43 -39.64
CA ALA A 296 -43.21 -25.99 -40.38
C ALA A 296 -44.27 -27.09 -40.41
N LYS A 297 -45.53 -26.71 -40.62
CA LYS A 297 -46.66 -27.65 -40.67
C LYS A 297 -46.41 -28.73 -41.73
N GLY A 298 -46.59 -29.99 -41.37
CA GLY A 298 -46.36 -31.13 -42.26
C GLY A 298 -44.94 -31.70 -42.22
N TYR A 299 -44.05 -31.20 -41.36
CA TYR A 299 -42.72 -31.75 -41.13
C TYR A 299 -42.43 -31.99 -39.64
N HIS A 300 -41.56 -32.94 -39.34
CA HIS A 300 -41.17 -33.29 -37.98
C HIS A 300 -39.71 -33.81 -37.88
N GLY A 301 -39.28 -34.13 -36.66
CA GLY A 301 -37.91 -34.54 -36.33
C GLY A 301 -36.99 -33.35 -35.98
N ASP A 302 -35.82 -33.64 -35.43
CA ASP A 302 -34.94 -32.62 -34.81
C ASP A 302 -34.46 -31.53 -35.78
N LEU A 303 -34.37 -31.86 -37.07
CA LEU A 303 -33.99 -30.94 -38.15
C LEU A 303 -35.12 -30.66 -39.14
N CYS A 304 -36.35 -31.07 -38.83
CA CYS A 304 -37.52 -30.92 -39.71
C CYS A 304 -37.34 -31.59 -41.08
N SER A 305 -36.55 -32.66 -41.14
CA SER A 305 -36.23 -33.39 -42.36
C SER A 305 -37.28 -34.44 -42.73
N LYS A 306 -38.16 -34.84 -41.81
CA LYS A 306 -39.16 -35.89 -42.04
C LYS A 306 -40.50 -35.26 -42.37
N ALA A 307 -41.12 -35.67 -43.48
CA ALA A 307 -42.46 -35.25 -43.85
C ALA A 307 -43.53 -36.04 -43.08
N VAL A 308 -44.66 -35.39 -42.78
CA VAL A 308 -45.84 -35.97 -42.15
C VAL A 308 -46.88 -36.25 -43.23
N CYS A 309 -47.39 -37.47 -43.26
CA CYS A 309 -48.48 -37.88 -44.15
C CYS A 309 -49.66 -38.39 -43.32
N GLU A 310 -50.82 -37.74 -43.45
CA GLU A 310 -52.06 -38.11 -42.79
C GLU A 310 -53.18 -38.25 -43.84
N PRO A 311 -53.73 -39.46 -44.08
CA PRO A 311 -53.31 -40.77 -43.55
C PRO A 311 -51.90 -41.21 -43.99
N SER A 312 -51.26 -42.05 -43.18
CA SER A 312 -49.94 -42.62 -43.47
C SER A 312 -49.91 -43.37 -44.81
N CYS A 313 -48.74 -43.46 -45.43
CA CYS A 313 -48.52 -44.09 -46.74
C CYS A 313 -48.62 -45.62 -46.76
N GLY A 314 -49.29 -46.22 -45.78
CA GLY A 314 -49.37 -47.67 -45.59
C GLY A 314 -48.00 -48.32 -45.34
N ALA A 315 -47.96 -49.65 -45.36
CA ALA A 315 -46.72 -50.42 -45.17
C ALA A 315 -45.80 -50.41 -46.40
N HIS A 316 -46.32 -50.00 -47.56
CA HIS A 316 -45.66 -50.10 -48.86
C HIS A 316 -45.39 -48.75 -49.52
N GLY A 317 -45.40 -47.68 -48.72
CA GLY A 317 -45.09 -46.34 -49.19
C GLY A 317 -44.24 -45.56 -48.20
N THR A 318 -43.45 -44.62 -48.71
CA THR A 318 -42.66 -43.68 -47.91
C THR A 318 -43.19 -42.27 -48.10
N CYS A 319 -43.36 -41.53 -47.01
CA CYS A 319 -43.76 -40.13 -47.05
C CYS A 319 -42.55 -39.28 -47.47
N VAL A 320 -42.58 -38.76 -48.70
CA VAL A 320 -41.46 -37.98 -49.27
C VAL A 320 -41.65 -36.47 -49.11
N GLU A 321 -42.90 -36.03 -49.09
CA GLU A 321 -43.33 -34.65 -48.85
C GLU A 321 -44.66 -34.68 -48.07
N PRO A 322 -45.07 -33.56 -47.46
CA PRO A 322 -46.30 -33.51 -46.68
C PRO A 322 -47.50 -34.05 -47.47
N ASN A 323 -48.12 -35.11 -46.95
CA ASN A 323 -49.23 -35.83 -47.59
C ASN A 323 -48.95 -36.40 -49.00
N ARG A 324 -47.68 -36.59 -49.38
CA ARG A 324 -47.29 -37.21 -50.65
C ARG A 324 -46.50 -38.50 -50.42
N CYS A 325 -47.10 -39.60 -50.84
CA CYS A 325 -46.54 -40.94 -50.71
C CYS A 325 -45.84 -41.38 -52.00
N GLN A 326 -44.64 -41.93 -51.85
CA GLN A 326 -43.96 -42.68 -52.90
C GLN A 326 -44.19 -44.18 -52.65
N CYS A 327 -44.84 -44.87 -53.58
CA CYS A 327 -45.17 -46.29 -53.44
C CYS A 327 -44.02 -47.18 -53.92
N GLN A 328 -43.86 -48.31 -53.24
CA GLN A 328 -43.00 -49.40 -53.67
C GLN A 328 -43.53 -50.07 -54.94
N GLU A 329 -42.65 -50.71 -55.70
CA GLU A 329 -43.01 -51.39 -56.95
C GLU A 329 -44.13 -52.42 -56.74
N GLY A 330 -45.11 -52.43 -57.63
CA GLY A 330 -46.31 -53.26 -57.51
C GLY A 330 -47.44 -52.69 -56.64
N TRP A 331 -47.23 -51.53 -55.99
CA TRP A 331 -48.24 -50.82 -55.20
C TRP A 331 -48.54 -49.43 -55.77
N HIS A 332 -49.78 -48.98 -55.64
CA HIS A 332 -50.23 -47.67 -56.13
C HIS A 332 -51.37 -47.08 -55.28
N GLY A 333 -51.80 -45.88 -55.65
CA GLY A 333 -52.82 -45.10 -54.94
C GLY A 333 -52.22 -44.07 -53.98
N ARG A 334 -53.04 -43.11 -53.54
CA ARG A 334 -52.60 -41.95 -52.73
C ARG A 334 -51.88 -42.34 -51.42
N HIS A 335 -52.21 -43.51 -50.87
CA HIS A 335 -51.63 -44.05 -49.62
C HIS A 335 -50.97 -45.42 -49.81
N CYS A 336 -50.62 -45.79 -51.06
CA CYS A 336 -49.90 -47.03 -51.40
C CYS A 336 -50.51 -48.32 -50.83
N ASN A 337 -51.83 -48.36 -50.72
CA ASN A 337 -52.58 -49.47 -50.13
C ASN A 337 -53.28 -50.35 -51.18
N LYS A 338 -53.03 -50.12 -52.49
CA LYS A 338 -53.59 -50.91 -53.59
C LYS A 338 -52.47 -51.64 -54.34
N ARG A 339 -52.66 -52.94 -54.61
CA ARG A 339 -51.76 -53.73 -55.48
C ARG A 339 -52.25 -53.73 -56.92
N PHE A 340 -51.31 -53.72 -57.86
CA PHE A 340 -51.62 -54.11 -59.24
C PHE A 340 -51.96 -55.61 -59.28
N ARG A 341 -53.19 -55.98 -59.66
CA ARG A 341 -53.59 -57.39 -59.85
C ARG A 341 -53.11 -57.87 -61.22
N GLY A 342 -52.33 -58.95 -61.24
CA GLY A 342 -51.72 -59.48 -62.46
C GLY A 342 -52.59 -60.49 -63.23
N GLY A 343 -52.47 -60.43 -64.56
CA GLY A 343 -52.76 -61.49 -65.52
C GLY A 343 -51.83 -61.34 -66.75
N LEU A 344 -51.05 -62.38 -67.03
CA LEU A 344 -50.07 -62.61 -68.14
C LEU A 344 -50.66 -62.33 -69.55
N SER A 345 -49.96 -62.15 -70.69
CA SER A 345 -48.58 -62.13 -71.22
C SER A 345 -48.74 -61.66 -72.71
N ILE A 346 -47.84 -60.98 -73.45
CA ILE A 346 -46.62 -61.38 -74.17
C ILE A 346 -46.25 -60.16 -75.06
N LEU A 347 -45.00 -59.67 -75.05
CA LEU A 347 -44.08 -59.65 -76.21
C LEU A 347 -42.77 -58.91 -75.87
N GLN A 348 -41.68 -59.63 -76.06
CA GLN A 348 -40.32 -59.10 -76.09
C GLN A 348 -40.16 -58.02 -77.17
N ARG A 349 -39.41 -56.96 -76.86
CA ARG A 349 -38.28 -56.56 -77.69
C ARG A 349 -37.25 -55.78 -76.88
N GLN A 350 -36.24 -56.48 -76.39
CA GLN A 350 -34.96 -55.89 -76.04
C GLN A 350 -34.05 -56.02 -77.27
N THR A 351 -33.67 -54.89 -77.84
CA THR A 351 -32.40 -54.77 -78.58
C THR A 351 -31.50 -53.86 -77.76
N ASN A 352 -30.45 -54.45 -77.23
CA ASN A 352 -29.30 -53.78 -76.62
C ASN A 352 -28.64 -52.86 -77.68
N PRO A 353 -27.88 -51.82 -77.28
CA PRO A 353 -26.48 -52.06 -76.94
C PRO A 353 -25.91 -51.30 -75.72
N ARG A 354 -25.04 -52.03 -75.02
CA ARG A 354 -23.92 -51.64 -74.12
C ARG A 354 -22.82 -50.83 -74.89
N PRO A 355 -21.69 -50.41 -74.27
CA PRO A 355 -21.43 -49.91 -72.91
C PRO A 355 -20.34 -48.77 -72.82
N LYS A 356 -20.09 -48.26 -71.60
CA LYS A 356 -18.81 -47.70 -71.05
C LYS A 356 -18.30 -46.36 -71.65
N SER A 357 -17.57 -45.48 -70.97
CA SER A 357 -16.67 -45.50 -69.80
C SER A 357 -16.72 -44.14 -69.07
N GLN A 358 -16.65 -44.07 -67.73
CA GLN A 358 -15.44 -43.89 -66.91
C GLN A 358 -14.44 -42.80 -67.36
N THR A 359 -14.50 -41.69 -66.61
CA THR A 359 -13.42 -40.96 -65.90
C THR A 359 -12.21 -40.31 -66.60
N THR A 360 -11.91 -39.11 -66.05
CA THR A 360 -10.63 -38.42 -65.85
C THR A 360 -9.92 -37.70 -67.00
N SER A 361 -9.99 -36.35 -66.90
CA SER A 361 -8.88 -35.39 -66.75
C SER A 361 -7.66 -35.44 -67.69
N GLY A 362 -7.37 -34.30 -68.33
CA GLY A 362 -6.01 -33.93 -68.68
C GLY A 362 -5.83 -32.81 -69.71
N LYS A 363 -5.19 -31.72 -69.25
CA LYS A 363 -4.27 -30.78 -69.96
C LYS A 363 -4.89 -29.61 -70.76
N GLU A 364 -4.68 -28.37 -70.29
CA GLU A 364 -3.52 -27.46 -70.54
C GLU A 364 -3.53 -26.95 -72.00
N THR A 365 -3.35 -25.66 -72.37
CA THR A 365 -2.66 -24.52 -71.75
C THR A 365 -2.98 -23.22 -72.53
N LYS A 366 -2.78 -22.04 -71.88
CA LYS A 366 -2.31 -20.73 -72.43
C LYS A 366 -3.28 -19.90 -73.32
N GLU A 367 -3.35 -18.57 -73.31
CA GLU A 367 -2.56 -17.48 -72.68
C GLU A 367 -3.28 -16.12 -72.78
N SER A 368 -2.93 -15.19 -71.89
CA SER A 368 -3.00 -13.70 -72.01
C SER A 368 -4.41 -13.08 -71.99
N THR A 369 -4.72 -11.93 -71.38
CA THR A 369 -4.02 -10.67 -71.04
C THR A 369 -4.83 -10.05 -69.86
N GLY A 370 -4.24 -9.38 -68.87
CA GLY A 370 -3.86 -7.96 -68.95
C GLY A 370 -4.83 -7.06 -68.15
N THR A 371 -4.40 -6.67 -66.94
CA THR A 371 -4.64 -5.35 -66.28
C THR A 371 -6.06 -4.81 -66.09
N ASN A 372 -6.50 -4.68 -64.82
CA ASN A 372 -6.62 -3.37 -64.15
C ASN A 372 -6.97 -3.51 -62.65
N ARG A 373 -6.10 -2.94 -61.82
CA ARG A 373 -6.35 -2.45 -60.44
C ARG A 373 -6.62 -0.93 -60.57
N PRO A 374 -6.87 -0.14 -59.52
CA PRO A 374 -7.20 -0.45 -58.11
C PRO A 374 -8.37 0.41 -57.56
N SER A 375 -8.58 0.33 -56.24
CA SER A 375 -9.03 1.39 -55.29
C SER A 375 -10.22 0.93 -54.44
N GLU A 376 -10.32 1.16 -53.14
CA GLU A 376 -9.44 1.76 -52.14
C GLU A 376 -10.08 1.43 -50.78
N SER A 377 -9.23 1.08 -49.82
CA SER A 377 -9.54 1.07 -48.40
C SER A 377 -8.82 2.26 -47.78
N ASN A 378 -9.52 3.10 -47.01
CA ASN A 378 -9.07 3.73 -45.76
C ASN A 378 -9.91 4.98 -45.43
N TYR A 379 -10.49 5.01 -44.23
CA TYR A 379 -10.56 6.14 -43.26
C TYR A 379 -11.06 5.47 -41.95
N ALA A 380 -10.24 5.35 -40.89
CA ALA A 380 -9.96 6.34 -39.86
C ALA A 380 -11.23 6.80 -39.11
N VAL A 381 -11.43 6.30 -37.88
CA VAL A 381 -11.30 7.00 -36.58
C VAL A 381 -11.09 5.93 -35.50
#